data_AF-A0A354DGB0-F1
#
_entry.id   AF-A0A354DGB0-F1
#
_cell.length_a   1.000
_cell.length_b   1.000
_cell.length_c   1.000
_cell.angle_alpha   90.00
_cell.angle_beta   90.00
_cell.angle_gamma   90.00
#
_symmetry.space_group_name_H-M   'P 1'
#
loop_
_entity.id
_entity.type
_entity.pdbx_description
1 polymer ?
#
loop_
_entity_poly.entity_id
_entity_poly.type
_entity_poly.pdbx_seq_one_letter_code
_entity_poly.pdbx_strand_id
1 'polypeptide(L)'
;MSSGGEKKLDKQPEKPLTVDGMQEIVDQYIGQFREGYFSPLAMMARLTEEVGELAREINHYYGEKPKRKDEEEKSIDMELADCLFILICFANSLGISLEEAFHRMMHKFNTRDANRWTRIDEGEKNT
;
A
#
# COMPACT_ATOMS: atom_id res chain seq x y z
N MET A 1 -38.76 35.33 -12.76
CA MET A 1 -38.40 33.96 -12.32
C MET A 1 -37.82 33.24 -13.53
N SER A 2 -36.53 32.90 -13.50
CA SER A 2 -35.97 31.82 -14.31
C SER A 2 -34.78 31.27 -13.54
N SER A 3 -35.02 30.14 -12.88
CA SER A 3 -34.02 29.39 -12.13
C SER A 3 -33.19 28.61 -13.15
N GLY A 4 -31.94 29.02 -13.35
CA GLY A 4 -30.97 28.28 -14.13
C GLY A 4 -30.56 27.04 -13.36
N GLY A 5 -31.08 25.88 -13.75
CA GLY A 5 -30.65 24.59 -13.23
C GLY A 5 -29.22 24.30 -13.66
N GLU A 6 -28.30 24.25 -12.69
CA GLU A 6 -26.98 23.68 -12.89
C GLU A 6 -27.12 22.20 -13.28
N LYS A 7 -26.66 21.86 -14.48
CA LYS A 7 -26.49 20.47 -14.89
C LYS A 7 -25.41 19.84 -14.03
N LYS A 8 -25.77 18.91 -13.13
CA LYS A 8 -24.83 17.94 -12.58
C LYS A 8 -24.22 17.17 -13.75
N LEU A 9 -22.94 17.39 -14.03
CA LEU A 9 -22.17 16.47 -14.86
C LEU A 9 -22.04 15.15 -14.11
N ASP A 10 -22.61 14.08 -14.65
CA ASP A 10 -22.27 12.72 -14.26
C ASP A 10 -20.76 12.54 -14.48
N LYS A 11 -19.97 12.58 -13.41
CA LYS A 11 -18.58 12.11 -13.46
C LYS A 11 -18.66 10.61 -13.70
N GLN A 12 -18.19 10.15 -14.86
CA GLN A 12 -17.95 8.72 -15.04
C GLN A 12 -17.02 8.23 -13.92
N PRO A 13 -17.22 7.02 -13.37
CA PRO A 13 -16.34 6.52 -12.33
C PRO A 13 -14.94 6.38 -12.92
N GLU A 14 -13.96 7.06 -12.31
CA GLU A 14 -12.56 6.88 -12.66
C GLU A 14 -12.20 5.40 -12.53
N LYS A 15 -11.45 4.88 -13.52
CA LYS A 15 -10.97 3.50 -13.49
C LYS A 15 -10.23 3.27 -12.16
N PRO A 16 -10.51 2.18 -11.43
CA PRO A 16 -9.84 1.92 -10.16
C PRO A 16 -8.33 1.78 -10.35
N LEU A 17 -7.57 2.30 -9.40
CA LEU A 17 -6.12 2.16 -9.37
C LEU A 17 -5.75 0.69 -9.16
N THR A 18 -4.94 0.14 -10.07
CA THR A 18 -4.47 -1.26 -10.04
C THR A 18 -3.05 -1.35 -9.49
N VAL A 19 -2.60 -2.54 -9.12
CA VAL A 19 -1.21 -2.76 -8.66
C VAL A 19 -0.21 -2.41 -9.76
N ASP A 20 -0.44 -2.89 -10.98
CA ASP A 20 0.37 -2.52 -12.13
C ASP A 20 0.32 -1.00 -12.39
N GLY A 21 -0.86 -0.38 -12.28
CA GLY A 21 -0.99 1.09 -12.40
C GLY A 21 -0.21 1.86 -11.32
N MET A 22 -0.12 1.34 -10.10
CA MET A 22 0.74 1.92 -9.05
C MET A 22 2.22 1.78 -9.40
N GLN A 23 2.65 0.62 -9.90
CA GLN A 23 4.03 0.42 -10.36
C GLN A 23 4.40 1.39 -11.48
N GLU A 24 3.50 1.62 -12.45
CA GLU A 24 3.69 2.59 -13.54
C GLU A 24 3.80 4.04 -13.04
N ILE A 25 2.92 4.46 -12.13
CA ILE A 25 2.96 5.81 -11.55
C ILE A 25 4.29 6.06 -10.83
N VAL A 26 4.76 5.08 -10.05
CA VAL A 26 6.03 5.19 -9.32
C VAL A 26 7.22 5.17 -10.28
N ASP A 27 7.19 4.34 -11.33
CA ASP A 27 8.25 4.32 -12.35
C ASP A 27 8.36 5.64 -13.09
N GLN A 28 7.23 6.21 -13.50
CA GLN A 28 7.18 7.54 -14.12
C GLN A 28 7.71 8.63 -13.20
N TYR A 29 7.38 8.58 -11.90
CA TYR A 29 7.88 9.53 -10.91
C TYR A 29 9.40 9.40 -10.72
N ILE A 30 9.92 8.19 -10.51
CA ILE A 30 11.36 7.98 -10.29
C ILE A 30 12.17 8.25 -11.55
N GLY A 31 11.62 7.96 -12.73
CA GLY A 31 12.25 8.23 -14.03
C GLY A 31 12.51 9.71 -14.34
N GLN A 32 11.96 10.63 -13.54
CA GLN A 32 12.25 12.07 -13.63
C GLN A 32 13.65 12.42 -13.10
N PHE A 33 14.24 11.55 -12.28
CA PHE A 33 15.53 11.77 -11.63
C PHE A 33 16.65 11.04 -12.37
N ARG A 34 17.83 11.66 -12.47
CA ARG A 34 18.98 11.07 -13.18
C ARG A 34 19.57 9.88 -12.43
N GLU A 35 19.43 9.90 -11.12
CA GLU A 35 19.89 8.88 -10.18
C GLU A 35 19.08 7.59 -10.31
N GLY A 36 17.80 7.68 -10.71
CA GLY A 36 16.89 6.55 -10.82
C GLY A 36 16.65 5.84 -9.47
N TYR A 37 16.53 4.51 -9.52
CA TYR A 37 16.34 3.69 -8.33
C TYR A 37 17.62 3.52 -7.50
N PHE A 38 17.47 3.46 -6.18
CA PHE A 38 18.56 3.05 -5.29
C PHE A 38 18.98 1.59 -5.52
N SER A 39 20.19 1.25 -5.06
CA SER A 39 20.66 -0.15 -5.07
C SER A 39 19.81 -1.03 -4.15
N PRO A 40 19.75 -2.36 -4.37
CA PRO A 40 18.92 -3.26 -3.57
C PRO A 40 19.16 -3.19 -2.05
N LEU A 41 20.42 -3.04 -1.63
CA LEU A 41 20.74 -2.91 -0.20
C LEU A 41 20.29 -1.57 0.38
N ALA A 42 20.44 -0.48 -0.38
CA ALA A 42 19.93 0.82 0.04
C ALA A 42 18.39 0.82 0.11
N MET A 43 17.72 0.17 -0.85
CA MET A 43 16.27 0.00 -0.84
C MET A 43 15.79 -0.81 0.37
N MET A 44 16.50 -1.88 0.74
CA MET A 44 16.20 -2.67 1.94
C MET A 44 16.36 -1.85 3.23
N ALA A 45 17.41 -1.03 3.31
CA ALA A 45 17.60 -0.13 4.45
C ALA A 45 16.46 0.89 4.57
N ARG A 46 16.06 1.52 3.44
CA ARG A 46 14.91 2.43 3.40
C ARG A 46 13.60 1.76 3.78
N LEU A 47 13.33 0.55 3.29
CA LEU A 47 12.13 -0.19 3.68
C LEU A 47 12.10 -0.47 5.19
N THR A 48 13.25 -0.79 5.78
CA THR A 48 13.37 -1.05 7.21
C THR A 48 13.12 0.22 8.03
N GLU A 49 13.54 1.38 7.53
CA GLU A 49 13.26 2.69 8.11
C GLU A 49 11.74 2.97 8.15
N GLU A 50 11.05 2.85 7.01
CA GLU A 50 9.59 3.11 6.95
C GLU A 50 8.80 2.11 7.84
N VAL A 51 9.24 0.85 7.93
CA VAL A 51 8.66 -0.14 8.85
C VAL A 51 8.85 0.27 10.32
N GLY A 52 9.96 0.92 10.64
CA GLY A 52 10.21 1.48 11.97
C GLY A 52 9.27 2.64 12.31
N GLU A 53 9.00 3.53 11.35
CA GLU A 53 8.03 4.62 11.49
C GLU A 53 6.61 4.07 11.67
N LEU A 54 6.20 3.11 10.83
CA LEU A 54 4.93 2.41 10.98
C LEU A 54 4.80 1.74 12.36
N ALA A 55 5.84 1.04 12.82
CA ALA A 55 5.82 0.39 14.12
C ALA A 55 5.66 1.40 15.26
N ARG A 56 6.29 2.58 15.14
CA ARG A 56 6.13 3.66 16.11
C ARG A 56 4.68 4.14 16.17
N GLU A 57 4.05 4.41 15.03
CA GLU A 57 2.66 4.88 15.01
C GLU A 57 1.69 3.82 15.51
N ILE A 58 1.84 2.55 15.12
CA ILE A 58 1.03 1.46 15.69
C ILE A 58 1.14 1.41 17.21
N ASN A 59 2.35 1.56 17.75
CA ASN A 59 2.55 1.57 19.19
C ASN A 59 1.96 2.81 19.88
N HIS A 60 1.87 3.94 19.20
CA HIS A 60 1.19 5.14 19.71
C HIS A 60 -0.34 4.95 19.78
N TYR A 61 -0.95 4.36 18.76
CA TYR A 61 -2.41 4.20 18.69
C TYR A 61 -2.94 2.98 19.44
N TYR A 62 -2.17 1.89 19.47
CA TYR A 62 -2.62 0.59 19.99
C TYR A 62 -1.70 -0.02 21.05
N GLY A 63 -0.58 0.62 21.35
CA GLY A 63 0.41 0.15 22.32
C GLY A 63 0.38 0.91 23.65
N GLU A 64 1.38 0.62 24.47
CA GLU A 64 1.46 1.11 25.86
C GLU A 64 2.17 2.48 25.96
N LYS A 65 2.73 3.00 24.87
CA LYS A 65 3.52 4.23 24.87
C LYS A 65 2.72 5.38 24.26
N PRO A 66 2.20 6.31 25.09
CA PRO A 66 1.49 7.48 24.58
C PRO A 66 2.45 8.42 23.81
N LYS A 67 1.94 9.00 22.73
CA LYS A 67 2.65 9.99 21.91
C LYS A 67 2.95 11.25 22.72
N ARG A 68 4.14 11.83 22.52
CA ARG A 68 4.48 13.12 23.15
C ARG A 68 3.79 14.25 22.37
N LYS A 69 3.40 15.33 23.04
CA LYS A 69 2.65 16.44 22.41
C LYS A 69 3.46 17.23 21.36
N ASP A 70 4.77 17.07 21.37
CA ASP A 70 5.75 17.73 20.50
C ASP A 70 6.17 16.87 19.30
N GLU A 71 5.66 15.64 19.20
CA GLU A 71 6.02 14.73 18.10
C GLU A 71 5.10 14.97 16.90
N GLU A 72 5.70 15.11 15.70
CA GLU A 72 4.97 15.33 14.46
C GLU A 72 4.03 14.16 14.18
N GLU A 73 2.79 14.47 13.80
CA GLU A 73 1.77 13.45 13.59
C GLU A 73 1.74 12.98 12.15
N LYS A 74 2.38 11.83 11.89
CA LYS A 74 2.05 10.98 10.75
C LYS A 74 0.99 9.97 11.17
N SER A 75 0.06 9.69 10.28
CA SER A 75 -1.03 8.73 10.49
C SER A 75 -0.63 7.34 9.98
N ILE A 76 -1.23 6.29 10.55
CA ILE A 76 -0.90 4.89 10.19
C ILE A 76 -1.09 4.63 8.69
N ASP A 77 -2.11 5.21 8.06
CA ASP A 77 -2.35 5.09 6.63
C ASP A 77 -1.22 5.70 5.78
N MET A 78 -0.62 6.81 6.22
CA MET A 78 0.54 7.41 5.57
C MET A 78 1.79 6.54 5.72
N GLU A 79 2.05 5.96 6.90
CA GLU A 79 3.20 5.07 7.10
C GLU A 79 3.05 3.75 6.30
N LEU A 80 1.83 3.25 6.17
CA LEU A 80 1.52 2.14 5.27
C LEU A 80 1.77 2.50 3.81
N ALA A 81 1.43 3.73 3.40
CA ALA A 81 1.69 4.23 2.06
C ALA A 81 3.19 4.40 1.80
N ASP A 82 3.97 4.89 2.76
CA ASP A 82 5.44 5.01 2.67
C ASP A 82 6.09 3.62 2.51
N CYS A 83 5.67 2.64 3.31
CA CYS A 83 6.10 1.24 3.15
C CYS A 83 5.76 0.68 1.77
N LEU A 84 4.53 0.91 1.29
CA LEU A 84 4.08 0.45 -0.03
C LEU A 84 4.89 1.11 -1.15
N PHE A 85 5.17 2.42 -1.04
CA PHE A 85 5.95 3.16 -2.02
C PHE A 85 7.37 2.60 -2.15
N ILE A 86 8.06 2.36 -1.04
CA ILE A 86 9.41 1.78 -1.06
C ILE A 86 9.37 0.34 -1.60
N LEU A 87 8.34 -0.46 -1.26
CA LEU A 87 8.17 -1.80 -1.79
C LEU A 87 7.99 -1.80 -3.32
N ILE A 88 7.20 -0.85 -3.85
CA ILE A 88 7.02 -0.66 -5.29
C ILE A 88 8.35 -0.24 -5.95
N CYS A 89 9.06 0.73 -5.36
CA CYS A 89 10.39 1.13 -5.86
C CYS A 89 11.33 -0.08 -5.93
N PHE A 90 11.31 -0.93 -4.91
CA PHE A 90 12.13 -2.13 -4.87
C PHE A 90 11.74 -3.10 -5.99
N ALA A 91 10.45 -3.39 -6.15
CA ALA A 91 9.96 -4.28 -7.19
C ALA A 91 10.31 -3.77 -8.61
N ASN A 92 10.06 -2.49 -8.88
CA ASN A 92 10.39 -1.87 -10.17
C ASN A 92 11.89 -1.94 -10.45
N SER A 93 12.74 -1.62 -9.45
CA SER A 93 14.20 -1.65 -9.60
C SER A 93 14.76 -3.03 -9.99
N LEU A 94 14.02 -4.11 -9.68
CA LEU A 94 14.39 -5.49 -9.97
C LEU A 94 13.60 -6.08 -11.17
N GLY A 95 12.72 -5.31 -11.81
CA GLY A 95 11.86 -5.78 -12.88
C GLY A 95 10.82 -6.81 -12.43
N ILE A 96 10.32 -6.70 -11.20
CA ILE A 96 9.33 -7.62 -10.63
C ILE A 96 7.92 -7.03 -10.78
N SER A 97 7.01 -7.79 -11.40
CA SER A 97 5.56 -7.51 -11.31
C SER A 97 5.03 -7.97 -9.95
N LEU A 98 4.52 -7.00 -9.17
CA LEU A 98 3.85 -7.27 -7.90
C LEU A 98 2.50 -7.95 -8.11
N GLU A 99 1.79 -7.64 -9.19
CA GLU A 99 0.52 -8.29 -9.54
C GLU A 99 0.73 -9.79 -9.79
N GLU A 100 1.70 -10.16 -10.62
CA GLU A 100 2.04 -11.57 -10.87
C GLU A 100 2.57 -12.28 -9.60
N ALA A 101 3.39 -11.60 -8.79
CA ALA A 101 3.87 -12.13 -7.52
C ALA A 101 2.72 -12.42 -6.55
N PHE A 102 1.75 -11.50 -6.46
CA PHE A 102 0.56 -11.65 -5.64
C PHE A 102 -0.32 -12.81 -6.12
N HIS A 103 -0.59 -12.91 -7.43
CA HIS A 103 -1.36 -14.02 -8.00
C HIS A 103 -0.72 -15.38 -7.72
N ARG A 104 0.61 -15.50 -7.86
CA ARG A 104 1.33 -16.75 -7.54
C ARG A 104 1.25 -17.09 -6.05
N MET A 105 1.38 -16.10 -5.18
CA MET A 105 1.27 -16.27 -3.73
C MET A 105 -0.13 -16.72 -3.32
N MET A 106 -1.18 -16.09 -3.86
CA MET A 106 -2.57 -16.46 -3.58
C MET A 106 -2.93 -17.85 -4.11
N HIS A 107 -2.44 -18.20 -5.31
CA HIS A 107 -2.63 -19.55 -5.85
C HIS A 107 -2.05 -20.62 -4.91
N LYS A 108 -0.85 -20.38 -4.36
CA LYS A 108 -0.22 -21.27 -3.38
C LYS A 108 -1.07 -21.41 -2.10
N PHE A 109 -1.63 -20.31 -1.57
CA PHE A 109 -2.50 -20.39 -0.39
C PHE A 109 -3.81 -21.13 -0.66
N ASN A 110 -4.42 -20.91 -1.82
CA ASN A 110 -5.72 -21.51 -2.17
C ASN A 110 -5.64 -22.98 -2.58
N THR A 111 -4.46 -23.48 -2.95
CA THR A 111 -4.30 -24.87 -3.42
C THR A 111 -3.50 -25.70 -2.45
N ARG A 112 -2.26 -25.29 -2.17
CA ARG A 112 -1.29 -26.09 -1.43
C ARG A 112 -1.49 -26.01 0.08
N ASP A 113 -1.85 -24.83 0.56
CA ASP A 113 -2.05 -24.57 1.98
C ASP A 113 -3.56 -24.47 2.32
N ALA A 114 -4.45 -25.00 1.45
CA ALA A 114 -5.89 -24.84 1.54
C ALA A 114 -6.53 -25.37 2.84
N ASN A 115 -5.91 -26.39 3.45
CA ASN A 115 -6.36 -26.99 4.71
C ASN A 115 -5.52 -26.52 5.92
N ARG A 116 -4.66 -25.51 5.74
CA ARG A 116 -3.77 -25.02 6.81
C ARG A 116 -4.50 -24.13 7.82
N TRP A 117 -5.61 -23.50 7.41
CA TRP A 117 -6.35 -22.55 8.22
C TRP A 117 -7.83 -22.91 8.26
N THR A 118 -8.45 -22.81 9.43
CA THR A 118 -9.89 -23.01 9.62
C THR A 118 -10.64 -21.94 8.84
N ARG A 119 -11.48 -22.36 7.88
CA ARG A 119 -12.38 -21.43 7.19
C ARG A 119 -13.48 -21.04 8.16
N ILE A 120 -13.87 -19.77 8.15
CA ILE A 120 -15.07 -19.34 8.88
C ILE A 120 -16.24 -20.10 8.26
N ASP A 121 -16.90 -20.93 9.07
CA ASP A 121 -18.12 -21.61 8.64
C ASP A 121 -19.17 -20.56 8.29
N GLU A 122 -19.99 -20.82 7.27
CA GLU A 122 -20.99 -19.85 6.78
C GLU A 122 -21.99 -19.39 7.87
N GLY A 123 -22.03 -20.07 9.03
CA GLY A 123 -22.84 -19.72 10.20
C GLY A 123 -22.17 -18.79 11.24
N GLU A 124 -20.87 -18.49 11.15
CA GLU A 124 -20.17 -17.62 12.12
C GLU A 124 -20.03 -16.17 11.64
N LYS A 125 -20.43 -15.86 10.40
CA LYS A 125 -20.46 -14.49 9.90
C LYS A 125 -21.73 -13.77 10.36
N ASN A 126 -21.73 -13.27 11.60
CA ASN A 126 -22.30 -11.99 12.04
C ASN A 126 -22.46 -11.95 13.57
N THR A 127 -21.50 -11.35 14.26
CA THR A 127 -21.71 -10.44 15.39
C THR A 127 -20.59 -9.41 15.42
#